data_AF-A0ABD6FB41-F1
#
_entry.id   AF-A0ABD6FB41-F1
#
_cell.length_a   1.000
_cell.length_b   1.000
_cell.length_c   1.000
_cell.angle_alpha   90.00
_cell.angle_beta   90.00
_cell.angle_gamma   90.00
#
_symmetry.space_group_name_H-M   'P 1'
#
loop_
_entity.id
_entity.type
_entity.pdbx_description
1 polymer ?
#
loop_
_entity_poly.entity_id
_entity_poly.type
_entity_poly.pdbx_seq_one_letter_code
_entity_poly.pdbx_strand_id
1 'polypeptide(L)'
;MAQYFVVHPTHPQRRLIAQAAEFVRDGAVIVYPTDSCYALGCHLGDKDAMVRLRRIRQVDENHHFTVMCRDLSEIATFARVDNAQYRLLKALTPGSYTFILEGTRELPRRLLHP
;
A
#
# COMPACT_ATOMS: atom_id res chain seq x y z
N MET A 1 22.94 -3.67 -0.08
CA MET A 1 22.63 -4.18 -1.44
C MET A 1 21.17 -4.62 -1.44
N ALA A 2 20.40 -4.38 -2.51
CA ALA A 2 19.00 -4.78 -2.55
C ALA A 2 18.88 -6.29 -2.85
N GLN A 3 17.98 -6.98 -2.14
CA GLN A 3 17.62 -8.35 -2.49
C GLN A 3 16.72 -8.33 -3.73
N TYR A 4 17.03 -9.15 -4.73
CA TYR A 4 16.25 -9.27 -5.96
C TYR A 4 15.52 -10.61 -6.01
N PHE A 5 14.21 -10.57 -6.29
CA PHE A 5 13.38 -11.75 -6.45
C PHE A 5 12.80 -11.80 -7.86
N VAL A 6 12.97 -12.94 -8.54
CA VAL A 6 12.27 -13.24 -9.78
C VAL A 6 11.02 -14.03 -9.44
N VAL A 7 9.88 -13.36 -9.50
CA VAL A 7 8.56 -13.95 -9.19
C VAL A 7 7.77 -14.10 -10.48
N HIS A 8 7.13 -15.26 -10.68
CA HIS A 8 6.26 -15.46 -11.84
C HIS A 8 5.01 -14.56 -11.70
N PRO A 9 4.67 -13.73 -12.71
CA PRO A 9 3.68 -12.67 -12.55
C PRO A 9 2.24 -13.19 -12.33
N THR A 10 1.88 -14.34 -12.92
CA THR A 10 0.53 -14.93 -12.78
C THR A 10 0.48 -16.16 -11.86
N HIS A 11 1.63 -16.69 -11.46
CA HIS A 11 1.75 -17.90 -10.64
C HIS A 11 2.86 -17.71 -9.59
N PRO A 12 2.75 -16.67 -8.74
CA PRO A 12 3.82 -16.26 -7.86
C PRO A 12 4.20 -17.39 -6.88
N GLN A 13 5.50 -17.65 -6.77
CA GLN A 13 6.02 -18.68 -5.89
C GLN A 13 5.79 -18.27 -4.42
N ARG A 14 4.94 -19.01 -3.71
CA ARG A 14 4.51 -18.69 -2.33
C ARG A 14 5.69 -18.44 -1.38
N ARG A 15 6.77 -19.22 -1.52
CA ARG A 15 8.00 -19.06 -0.71
C ARG A 15 8.64 -17.68 -0.89
N LEU A 16 8.73 -17.17 -2.12
CA LEU A 16 9.32 -15.86 -2.40
C LEU A 16 8.42 -14.73 -1.91
N ILE A 17 7.11 -14.87 -2.06
CA ILE A 17 6.14 -13.91 -1.52
C ILE A 17 6.20 -13.86 0.01
N ALA A 18 6.29 -15.01 0.68
CA ALA A 18 6.43 -15.08 2.12
C ALA A 18 7.71 -14.38 2.60
N GLN A 19 8.85 -14.64 1.95
CA GLN A 19 10.12 -13.96 2.25
C GLN A 19 10.03 -12.44 2.02
N ALA A 20 9.41 -12.00 0.93
CA ALA A 20 9.20 -10.57 0.69
C ALA A 20 8.34 -9.93 1.79
N ALA A 21 7.28 -10.63 2.22
CA ALA A 21 6.41 -10.15 3.29
C ALA A 21 7.11 -10.12 4.66
N GLU A 22 8.04 -11.05 4.93
CA GLU A 22 8.91 -11.01 6.12
C GLU A 22 9.81 -9.77 6.09
N PHE A 23 10.50 -9.51 4.99
CA PHE A 23 11.31 -8.29 4.86
C PHE A 23 10.48 -7.02 5.06
N VAL A 24 9.26 -6.96 4.54
CA VAL A 24 8.37 -5.82 4.78
C VAL A 24 8.07 -5.67 6.27
N ARG A 25 7.72 -6.76 6.97
CA ARG A 25 7.46 -6.74 8.42
C ARG A 25 8.69 -6.32 9.23
N ASP A 26 9.89 -6.65 8.74
CA ASP A 26 11.18 -6.26 9.37
C ASP A 26 11.64 -4.84 8.98
N GLY A 27 10.75 -4.02 8.41
CA GLY A 27 11.01 -2.60 8.10
C GLY A 27 11.68 -2.35 6.75
N ALA A 28 11.70 -3.33 5.84
CA ALA A 28 12.18 -3.11 4.48
C ALA A 28 11.22 -2.21 3.69
N VAL A 29 11.82 -1.38 2.83
CA VAL A 29 11.10 -0.73 1.74
C VAL A 29 11.30 -1.60 0.51
N ILE A 30 10.22 -2.03 -0.13
CA ILE A 30 10.23 -2.91 -1.29
C ILE A 30 9.73 -2.18 -2.53
N VAL A 31 10.10 -2.72 -3.69
CA VAL A 31 9.52 -2.37 -4.99
C VAL A 31 8.77 -3.59 -5.48
N TYR A 32 7.48 -3.45 -5.83
CA TYR A 32 6.65 -4.58 -6.29
C TYR A 32 5.77 -4.18 -7.47
N PRO A 33 5.47 -5.10 -8.40
CA PRO A 33 4.61 -4.81 -9.54
C PRO A 33 3.14 -4.72 -9.10
N THR A 34 2.40 -3.79 -9.69
CA THR A 34 0.93 -3.72 -9.66
C THR A 34 0.38 -3.83 -11.08
N ASP A 35 -0.94 -3.78 -11.22
CA ASP A 35 -1.65 -3.68 -12.49
C ASP A 35 -1.43 -2.34 -13.22
N SER A 36 -0.99 -1.29 -12.51
CA SER A 36 -0.78 0.05 -13.06
C SER A 36 0.69 0.40 -13.29
N CYS A 37 1.61 -0.02 -12.43
CA CYS A 37 3.07 0.21 -12.52
C CYS A 37 3.80 -0.50 -11.38
N TYR A 38 5.12 -0.31 -11.26
CA TYR A 38 5.79 -0.64 -10.00
C TYR A 38 5.45 0.37 -8.90
N ALA A 39 5.23 -0.13 -7.70
CA ALA A 39 4.99 0.65 -6.49
C ALA A 39 6.12 0.46 -5.48
N LEU A 40 6.32 1.49 -4.66
CA LEU A 40 7.11 1.41 -3.44
C LEU A 40 6.19 1.08 -2.26
N GLY A 41 6.59 0.16 -1.40
CA GLY A 41 5.81 -0.24 -0.24
C GLY A 41 6.67 -0.49 0.99
N CYS A 42 6.09 -0.31 2.16
CA CYS A 42 6.68 -0.67 3.45
C CYS A 42 5.58 -1.11 4.42
N HIS A 43 5.95 -1.57 5.61
CA HIS A 43 4.99 -1.87 6.65
C HIS A 43 4.21 -0.63 7.09
N LEU A 44 2.89 -0.79 7.26
CA LEU A 44 2.01 0.28 7.74
C LEU A 44 2.43 0.67 9.16
N GLY A 45 2.65 1.95 9.42
CA GLY A 45 3.00 2.41 10.76
C GLY A 45 4.47 2.24 11.15
N ASP A 46 5.36 1.83 10.24
CA ASP A 46 6.81 1.93 10.43
C ASP A 46 7.30 3.36 10.10
N LYS A 47 7.88 4.06 11.08
CA LYS A 47 8.32 5.45 10.91
C LYS A 47 9.55 5.53 10.01
N ASP A 48 10.54 4.67 10.22
CA ASP A 48 11.83 4.75 9.55
C ASP A 48 11.71 4.28 8.09
N ALA A 49 10.90 3.25 7.85
CA ALA A 49 10.59 2.80 6.50
C ALA A 49 9.83 3.89 5.71
N MET A 50 8.89 4.62 6.35
CA MET A 50 8.20 5.74 5.70
C MET A 50 9.13 6.91 5.36
N VAL A 51 10.08 7.26 6.24
CA VAL A 51 11.10 8.30 5.97
C VAL A 51 11.96 7.91 4.77
N ARG A 52 12.39 6.64 4.71
CA ARG A 52 13.13 6.11 3.56
C ARG A 52 12.30 6.13 2.28
N LEU A 53 11.04 5.73 2.34
CA LEU A 53 10.11 5.74 1.21
C LEU A 53 9.94 7.16 0.66
N ARG A 54 9.70 8.16 1.54
CA ARG A 54 9.63 9.58 1.17
C ARG A 54 10.89 10.06 0.44
N ARG A 55 12.06 9.73 1.00
CA ARG A 55 13.34 10.11 0.40
C ARG A 55 13.53 9.52 -0.99
N ILE A 56 13.14 8.26 -1.21
CA ILE A 56 13.21 7.60 -2.52
C ILE A 56 12.20 8.21 -3.49
N ARG A 57 10.97 8.46 -3.05
CA ARG A 57 9.90 9.05 -3.86
C ARG A 57 10.10 10.54 -4.18
N GLN A 58 10.95 11.23 -3.43
CA GLN A 58 11.16 12.68 -3.52
C GLN A 58 9.86 13.48 -3.34
N VAL A 59 9.04 13.06 -2.38
CA VAL A 59 7.78 13.72 -2.03
C VAL A 59 7.87 14.40 -0.67
N ASP A 60 7.11 15.46 -0.50
CA ASP A 60 7.02 16.21 0.75
C ASP A 60 6.07 15.54 1.76
N GLU A 61 5.83 16.24 2.87
CA GLU A 61 4.96 15.77 3.95
C GLU A 61 3.47 15.88 3.63
N ASN A 62 3.09 16.71 2.65
CA ASN A 62 1.71 16.93 2.23
C ASN A 62 1.26 15.93 1.15
N HIS A 63 2.17 15.12 0.62
CA HIS A 63 1.81 14.10 -0.35
C HIS A 63 0.92 13.02 0.27
N HIS A 64 -0.22 12.73 -0.38
CA HIS A 64 -1.07 11.60 0.00
C HIS A 64 -0.32 10.28 -0.17
N PHE A 65 -0.27 9.47 0.89
CA PHE A 65 0.18 8.09 0.80
C PHE A 65 -0.97 7.16 0.43
N THR A 66 -0.64 6.05 -0.21
CA THR A 66 -1.60 5.01 -0.58
C THR A 66 -1.48 3.84 0.38
N VAL A 67 -2.62 3.38 0.91
CA VAL A 67 -2.72 2.12 1.64
C VAL A 67 -3.19 1.06 0.65
N MET A 68 -2.32 0.12 0.32
CA MET A 68 -2.64 -0.99 -0.58
C MET A 68 -3.51 -2.00 0.17
N CYS A 69 -4.76 -2.15 -0.27
CA CYS A 69 -5.75 -3.01 0.37
C CYS A 69 -6.06 -4.23 -0.52
N ARG A 70 -6.29 -5.38 0.11
CA ARG A 70 -6.61 -6.66 -0.50
C ARG A 70 -8.01 -6.69 -1.10
N ASP A 71 -8.97 -6.09 -0.41
CA ASP A 71 -10.39 -6.12 -0.77
C ASP A 71 -11.17 -4.95 -0.14
N LEU A 72 -12.46 -4.86 -0.50
CA LEU A 72 -13.38 -3.82 0.00
C LEU A 72 -13.55 -3.84 1.53
N SER A 73 -13.41 -5.00 2.17
CA SER A 73 -13.55 -5.13 3.63
C SER A 73 -12.36 -4.47 4.33
N GLU A 74 -11.15 -4.67 3.79
CA GLU A 74 -9.95 -4.02 4.30
C GLU A 74 -9.99 -2.49 4.08
N ILE A 75 -10.51 -2.04 2.93
CA ILE A 75 -10.73 -0.59 2.69
C ILE A 75 -11.64 0.01 3.78
N ALA A 76 -12.75 -0.66 4.12
CA ALA A 76 -13.68 -0.19 5.15
C ALA A 76 -13.07 -0.13 6.57
N THR A 77 -11.94 -0.81 6.80
CA THR A 77 -11.18 -0.71 8.06
C THR A 77 -10.38 0.58 8.11
N PHE A 78 -9.77 0.98 7.00
CA PHE A 78 -8.85 2.12 6.93
C PHE A 78 -9.48 3.43 6.48
N ALA A 79 -10.62 3.40 5.80
CA ALA A 79 -11.31 4.56 5.28
C ALA A 79 -12.79 4.58 5.68
N ARG A 80 -13.32 5.77 5.92
CA ARG A 80 -14.77 5.99 6.02
C ARG A 80 -15.36 5.95 4.63
N VAL A 81 -16.32 5.06 4.44
CA VAL A 81 -16.96 4.80 3.15
C VAL A 81 -18.47 4.88 3.34
N ASP A 82 -19.11 5.85 2.70
CA ASP A 82 -20.56 5.92 2.63
C ASP A 82 -21.14 4.96 1.57
N ASN A 83 -22.47 4.87 1.49
CA ASN A 83 -23.15 3.97 0.56
C ASN A 83 -22.88 4.29 -0.93
N ALA A 84 -22.70 5.56 -1.29
CA ALA A 84 -22.42 5.94 -2.66
C ALA A 84 -20.99 5.57 -3.05
N GLN A 85 -20.03 5.88 -2.17
CA GLN A 85 -18.63 5.50 -2.32
C GLN A 85 -18.46 3.99 -2.36
N TYR A 86 -19.16 3.23 -1.51
CA TYR A 86 -19.11 1.77 -1.52
C TYR A 86 -19.56 1.18 -2.86
N ARG A 87 -20.67 1.69 -3.43
CA ARG A 87 -21.15 1.24 -4.75
C ARG A 87 -20.14 1.54 -5.86
N LEU A 88 -19.49 2.71 -5.81
CA LEU A 88 -18.44 3.09 -6.75
C LEU A 88 -17.23 2.16 -6.63
N LEU A 89 -16.72 1.97 -5.40
CA LEU A 89 -15.58 1.07 -5.13
C LEU A 89 -15.89 -0.34 -5.65
N LYS A 90 -17.07 -0.88 -5.35
CA LYS A 90 -17.48 -2.22 -5.80
C LYS A 90 -17.54 -2.35 -7.32
N ALA A 91 -17.91 -1.29 -8.04
CA ALA A 91 -17.98 -1.30 -9.50
C ALA A 91 -16.61 -1.20 -10.18
N LEU A 92 -15.60 -0.66 -9.48
CA LEU A 92 -14.29 -0.33 -10.05
C LEU A 92 -13.13 -1.13 -9.46
N THR A 93 -13.38 -2.02 -8.48
CA THR A 93 -12.33 -2.82 -7.83
C THR A 93 -12.53 -4.32 -8.07
N PRO A 94 -11.43 -5.09 -8.26
CA PRO A 94 -10.04 -4.63 -8.39
C PRO A 94 -9.80 -3.88 -9.71
N GLY A 95 -8.84 -2.95 -9.72
CA GLY A 95 -8.48 -2.17 -10.90
C GLY A 95 -7.47 -1.08 -10.60
N SER A 96 -7.00 -0.41 -11.66
CA SER A 96 -5.90 0.54 -11.64
C SER A 96 -6.35 1.92 -11.15
N TYR A 97 -6.93 1.98 -9.95
CA TYR A 97 -7.49 3.17 -9.34
C TYR A 97 -6.94 3.40 -7.94
N THR A 98 -6.74 4.67 -7.59
CA THR A 98 -6.49 5.10 -6.22
C THR A 98 -7.65 6.01 -5.80
N PHE A 99 -8.31 5.67 -4.70
CA PHE A 99 -9.42 6.46 -4.15
C PHE A 99 -8.92 7.31 -2.98
N ILE A 100 -9.14 8.62 -3.06
CA ILE A 100 -8.86 9.54 -1.95
C ILE A 100 -10.11 9.57 -1.07
N LEU A 101 -9.97 9.08 0.16
CA LEU A 101 -11.06 8.91 1.13
C LEU A 101 -10.64 9.45 2.50
N GLU A 102 -11.62 9.76 3.36
CA GLU A 102 -11.35 10.13 4.76
C GLU A 102 -10.84 8.90 5.52
N GLY A 103 -9.64 8.98 6.10
CA GLY A 103 -9.05 7.89 6.87
C GLY A 103 -9.72 7.67 8.23
N THR A 104 -9.75 6.42 8.70
CA THR A 104 -10.21 6.07 10.05
C THR A 104 -9.09 6.25 11.07
N ARG A 105 -9.40 6.01 12.35
CA ARG A 105 -8.42 6.02 13.45
C ARG A 105 -7.48 4.82 13.46
N GLU A 106 -7.78 3.78 12.67
CA GLU A 106 -6.88 2.62 12.49
C GLU A 106 -5.61 3.00 11.73
N LEU A 107 -5.63 4.11 10.99
CA LEU A 107 -4.45 4.63 10.33
C LEU A 107 -3.57 5.41 11.31
N PRO A 108 -2.24 5.17 11.30
CA PRO A 108 -1.27 6.04 11.96
C PRO A 108 -1.45 7.49 11.55
N ARG A 109 -1.55 8.42 12.52
CA ARG A 109 -1.79 9.87 12.25
C ARG A 109 -0.86 10.47 11.19
N ARG A 110 0.38 9.98 11.10
CA ARG A 110 1.38 10.44 10.12
C ARG A 110 1.12 10.05 8.65
N LEU A 111 0.09 9.23 8.41
CA LEU A 111 -0.44 8.88 7.10
C LEU A 111 -1.70 9.67 6.75
N LEU A 112 -2.36 10.23 7.76
CA LEU A 112 -3.50 11.11 7.55
C LEU A 112 -2.97 12.46 7.10
N HIS A 113 -3.50 12.96 5.99
CA HIS A 113 -3.28 14.35 5.61
C HIS A 113 -3.94 15.25 6.67
N PRO A 114 -3.30 16.36 7.09
CA PRO A 114 -3.90 17.32 8.01
C PRO A 114 -5.20 17.94 7.45
#